data_AF-A0A9D3NPX8-F1
#
_entry.id   AF-A0A9D3NPX8-F1
#
_cell.length_a   1.000
_cell.length_b   1.000
_cell.length_c   1.000
_cell.angle_alpha   90.00
_cell.angle_beta   90.00
_cell.angle_gamma   90.00
#
_symmetry.space_group_name_H-M   'P 1'
#
loop_
_entity.id
_entity.type
_entity.pdbx_description
1 polymer ?
#
loop_
_entity_poly.entity_id
_entity_poly.type
_entity_poly.pdbx_seq_one_letter_code
_entity_poly.pdbx_strand_id
1 'polypeptide(L)'
;MEWTFIRLYSSDLYKIVLKNTGEAVIIPLKGGISSLNEVCQALIEADVDPITGKCSNYDYIRQQIVQAHQFLEQSEQAASSGLQSLDENLERLIQDEMQLNWKMNEINQTLDQLGTEQDSNEKLLREYQRITGVGTGLFNILIIGWNNNKRKVTYYKSKISQTERHLSQKDDELKQTHEEVQKMRKLVEFVTEFQEKVRSAVNLLGILSGKVIVAEHQTRRFILQEHVIKMMEDVMKAIEQITGNELLYGNDLPRLINQMKDNNQHLATICASENSSN
;
A
#
# COMPACT_ATOMS: atom_id res chain seq x y z
N MET A 1 10.49 -22.94 -11.64
CA MET A 1 11.05 -22.84 -10.27
C MET A 1 11.25 -21.39 -9.82
N GLU A 2 10.78 -20.37 -10.56
CA GLU A 2 11.00 -18.94 -10.23
C GLU A 2 9.83 -18.24 -9.51
N TRP A 3 8.60 -18.76 -9.57
CA TRP A 3 7.42 -18.01 -9.08
C TRP A 3 7.19 -18.08 -7.56
N THR A 4 7.76 -19.08 -6.87
CA THR A 4 7.76 -19.15 -5.40
C THR A 4 8.63 -18.06 -4.76
N PHE A 5 9.58 -17.49 -5.52
CA PHE A 5 10.47 -16.44 -5.04
C PHE A 5 9.75 -15.08 -4.91
N ILE A 6 8.83 -14.75 -5.82
CA ILE A 6 8.01 -13.52 -5.78
C ILE A 6 6.98 -13.56 -4.64
N ARG A 7 6.42 -14.74 -4.36
CA ARG A 7 5.39 -14.97 -3.33
C ARG A 7 5.86 -14.73 -1.90
N LEU A 8 7.14 -15.00 -1.61
CA LEU A 8 7.71 -14.87 -0.26
C LEU A 8 8.38 -13.50 -0.04
N TYR A 9 8.91 -12.88 -1.10
CA TYR A 9 9.57 -11.57 -0.96
C TYR A 9 8.59 -10.41 -0.83
N SER A 10 7.43 -10.42 -1.49
CA SER A 10 6.54 -9.25 -1.52
C SER A 10 5.88 -8.94 -0.15
N SER A 11 5.29 -9.94 0.52
CA SER A 11 4.50 -9.68 1.74
C SER A 11 5.34 -9.30 2.96
N ASP A 12 6.48 -9.97 3.16
CA ASP A 12 7.34 -9.71 4.33
C ASP A 12 8.23 -8.48 4.14
N LEU A 13 8.72 -8.24 2.91
CA LEU A 13 9.41 -6.99 2.59
C LEU A 13 8.48 -5.79 2.74
N TYR A 14 7.21 -5.92 2.31
CA TYR A 14 6.21 -4.87 2.48
C TYR A 14 5.99 -4.53 3.95
N LYS A 15 5.79 -5.52 4.82
CA LYS A 15 5.66 -5.29 6.27
C LYS A 15 6.89 -4.61 6.88
N ILE A 16 8.09 -4.99 6.44
CA ILE A 16 9.35 -4.38 6.91
C ILE A 16 9.45 -2.92 6.46
N VAL A 17 9.18 -2.63 5.18
CA VAL A 17 9.18 -1.27 4.64
C VAL A 17 8.16 -0.41 5.38
N LEU A 18 6.96 -0.93 5.62
CA LEU A 18 5.92 -0.22 6.37
C LEU A 18 6.33 0.07 7.81
N LYS A 19 6.89 -0.93 8.50
CA LYS A 19 7.34 -0.76 9.88
C LYS A 19 8.43 0.32 9.98
N ASN A 20 9.43 0.25 9.11
CA ASN A 20 10.55 1.19 9.11
C ASN A 20 10.09 2.62 8.77
N THR A 21 9.20 2.76 7.79
CA THR A 21 8.58 4.06 7.45
C THR A 21 7.75 4.60 8.61
N GLY A 22 6.93 3.76 9.26
CA GLY A 22 6.13 4.16 10.41
C GLY A 22 6.97 4.70 11.56
N GLU A 23 8.06 4.01 11.93
CA GLU A 23 8.98 4.47 12.98
C GLU A 23 9.66 5.78 12.60
N ALA A 24 10.14 5.90 11.35
CA ALA A 24 10.79 7.11 10.84
C ALA A 24 9.88 8.35 10.82
N VAL A 25 8.55 8.16 10.72
CA VAL A 25 7.55 9.23 10.77
C VAL A 25 7.15 9.55 12.21
N ILE A 26 6.85 8.52 13.01
CA ILE A 26 6.30 8.71 14.37
C ILE A 26 7.31 9.35 15.32
N ILE A 27 8.60 9.01 15.22
CA ILE A 27 9.62 9.53 16.14
C ILE A 27 9.75 11.06 16.02
N PRO A 28 9.98 11.64 14.82
CA PRO A 28 10.01 13.09 14.66
C PRO A 28 8.66 13.74 14.99
N LEU A 29 7.53 13.14 14.57
CA LEU A 29 6.20 13.68 14.90
C LEU A 29 6.00 13.87 16.41
N LYS A 30 6.38 12.88 17.22
CA LYS A 30 6.35 13.00 18.69
C LYS A 30 7.22 14.16 19.17
N GLY A 31 8.44 14.29 18.65
CA GLY A 31 9.34 15.40 18.98
C GLY A 31 8.75 16.77 18.65
N GLY A 32 8.06 16.88 17.50
CA GLY A 32 7.37 18.09 17.07
C GLY A 32 6.23 18.48 18.02
N ILE A 33 5.38 17.52 18.38
CA ILE A 33 4.27 17.73 19.32
C ILE A 33 4.78 18.10 20.72
N SER A 34 5.82 17.41 21.21
CA SER A 34 6.45 17.75 22.48
C SER A 34 6.99 19.18 22.48
N SER A 35 7.69 19.59 21.42
CA SER A 35 8.22 20.97 21.32
C SER A 35 7.10 22.01 21.31
N LEU A 36 5.99 21.75 20.62
CA LEU A 36 4.81 22.62 20.65
C LEU A 36 4.14 22.67 22.03
N ASN A 37 4.13 21.56 22.75
CA ASN A 37 3.64 21.54 24.13
C ASN A 37 4.50 22.41 25.06
N GLU A 38 5.83 22.37 24.90
CA GLU A 38 6.76 23.23 25.63
C GLU A 38 6.54 24.73 25.33
N VAL A 39 6.15 25.08 24.09
CA VAL A 39 5.75 26.45 23.76
C VAL A 39 4.55 26.90 24.60
N CYS A 40 3.51 26.06 24.72
CA CYS A 40 2.35 26.39 25.55
C CYS A 40 2.74 26.61 27.01
N GLN A 41 3.56 25.72 27.58
CA GLN A 41 4.02 25.82 28.97
C GLN A 41 4.87 27.07 29.21
N ALA A 42 5.84 27.34 28.33
CA ALA A 42 6.70 28.50 28.44
C ALA A 42 5.93 29.83 28.30
N LEU A 43 4.83 29.84 27.55
CA LEU A 43 3.92 30.99 27.44
C LEU A 43 3.04 31.18 28.67
N ILE A 44 2.62 30.09 29.34
CA ILE A 44 1.90 30.15 30.62
C ILE A 44 2.80 30.72 31.73
N GLU A 45 4.08 30.37 31.71
CA GLU A 45 5.08 30.80 32.70
C GLU A 45 5.78 32.11 32.32
N ALA A 46 5.46 32.70 31.17
CA ALA A 46 6.13 33.90 30.68
C ALA A 46 5.73 35.12 31.51
N ASP A 47 6.74 35.90 31.92
CA ASP A 47 6.55 37.24 32.45
C ASP A 47 6.95 38.27 31.38
N VAL A 48 6.20 39.36 31.30
CA VAL A 48 6.45 40.43 30.33
C VAL A 48 6.85 41.67 31.11
N ASP A 49 8.09 42.11 30.92
CA ASP A 49 8.58 43.34 31.53
C ASP A 49 7.68 44.52 31.09
N PRO A 50 7.03 45.22 32.02
CA PRO A 50 6.00 46.21 31.69
C PRO A 50 6.55 47.48 31.05
N ILE A 51 7.87 47.70 31.10
CA ILE A 51 8.54 48.90 30.57
C ILE A 51 9.09 48.62 29.17
N THR A 52 9.69 47.45 28.98
CA THR A 52 10.40 47.06 27.76
C THR A 52 9.57 46.16 26.84
N GLY A 53 8.47 45.58 27.35
CA GLY A 53 7.63 44.62 26.64
C GLY A 53 8.33 43.29 26.35
N LYS A 54 9.47 43.02 27.00
CA LYS A 54 10.26 41.81 26.76
C LYS A 54 9.69 40.63 27.56
N CYS A 55 9.45 39.54 26.86
CA CYS A 55 9.11 38.25 27.46
C CYS A 55 10.36 37.56 28.02
N SER A 56 10.32 37.14 29.28
CA SER A 56 11.40 36.42 29.97
C SER A 56 11.85 35.14 29.26
N ASN A 57 10.91 34.46 28.60
CA ASN A 57 11.11 33.15 27.97
C ASN A 57 11.20 33.22 26.44
N TYR A 58 11.36 34.42 25.86
CA TYR A 58 11.30 34.63 24.41
C TYR A 58 12.24 33.68 23.63
N ASP A 59 13.51 33.61 24.01
CA ASP A 59 14.51 32.79 23.31
C ASP A 59 14.18 31.29 23.40
N TYR A 60 13.70 30.83 24.56
CA TYR A 60 13.30 29.44 24.75
C TYR A 60 12.07 29.10 23.90
N ILE A 61 11.01 29.92 23.94
CA ILE A 61 9.83 29.73 23.10
C ILE A 61 10.23 29.68 21.62
N ARG A 62 11.11 30.60 21.22
CA ARG A 62 11.56 30.66 19.83
C ARG A 62 12.33 29.43 19.42
N GLN A 63 13.20 28.92 20.28
CA GLN A 63 13.92 27.67 20.08
C GLN A 63 12.97 26.48 19.92
N GLN A 64 11.95 26.37 20.79
CA GLN A 64 10.96 25.29 20.71
C GLN A 64 10.14 25.34 19.41
N ILE A 65 9.79 26.54 18.91
CA ILE A 65 9.13 26.69 17.61
C ILE A 65 10.03 26.23 16.45
N VAL A 66 11.34 26.54 16.49
CA VAL A 66 12.29 26.02 15.47
C VAL A 66 12.38 24.50 15.53
N GLN A 67 12.50 23.94 16.73
CA GLN A 67 12.59 22.48 16.92
C GLN A 67 11.32 21.79 16.43
N ALA A 68 10.14 22.33 16.76
CA ALA A 68 8.87 21.84 16.26
C ALA A 68 8.84 21.78 14.73
N HIS A 69 9.25 22.86 14.06
CA HIS A 69 9.32 22.90 12.61
C HIS A 69 10.25 21.82 12.04
N GLN A 70 11.49 21.72 12.55
CA GLN A 70 12.48 20.74 12.08
C GLN A 70 11.97 19.30 12.24
N PHE A 71 11.35 18.98 13.36
CA PHE A 71 10.80 17.65 13.61
C PHE A 71 9.62 17.32 12.70
N LEU A 72 8.70 18.27 12.48
CA LEU A 72 7.55 18.07 11.60
C LEU A 72 7.98 17.97 10.14
N GLU A 73 8.97 18.75 9.70
CA GLU A 73 9.56 18.64 8.38
C GLU A 73 10.23 17.27 8.17
N GLN A 74 10.98 16.77 9.16
CA GLN A 74 11.55 15.41 9.11
C GLN A 74 10.47 14.34 9.01
N SER A 75 9.39 14.48 9.78
CA SER A 75 8.24 13.57 9.71
C SER A 75 7.58 13.59 8.32
N GLU A 76 7.39 14.77 7.74
CA GLU A 76 6.83 14.96 6.40
C GLU A 76 7.73 14.33 5.32
N GLN A 77 9.04 14.57 5.38
CA GLN A 77 10.01 14.01 4.46
C GLN A 77 10.06 12.49 4.54
N ALA A 78 10.10 11.93 5.75
CA ALA A 78 10.07 10.48 5.96
C ALA A 78 8.78 9.85 5.39
N ALA A 79 7.63 10.48 5.62
CA ALA A 79 6.36 10.02 5.10
C ALA A 79 6.31 10.10 3.57
N SER A 80 6.85 11.17 2.99
CA SER A 80 6.92 11.38 1.53
C SER A 80 7.84 10.37 0.84
N SER A 81 9.03 10.11 1.40
CA SER A 81 9.94 9.06 0.91
C SER A 81 9.31 7.67 1.04
N GLY A 82 8.61 7.41 2.14
CA GLY A 82 7.86 6.18 2.35
C GLY A 82 6.75 5.98 1.31
N LEU A 83 5.98 7.05 1.03
CA LEU A 83 4.94 7.05 0.00
C LEU A 83 5.54 6.82 -1.40
N GLN A 84 6.65 7.46 -1.74
CA GLN A 84 7.31 7.23 -3.02
C GLN A 84 7.72 5.75 -3.18
N SER A 85 8.35 5.17 -2.17
CA SER A 85 8.72 3.74 -2.20
C SER A 85 7.48 2.85 -2.32
N LEU A 86 6.40 3.20 -1.64
CA LEU A 86 5.13 2.49 -1.74
C LEU A 86 4.53 2.56 -3.15
N ASP A 87 4.55 3.73 -3.78
CA ASP A 87 4.07 3.95 -5.15
C ASP A 87 4.86 3.09 -6.16
N GLU A 88 6.19 3.08 -6.05
CA GLU A 88 7.07 2.26 -6.89
C GLU A 88 6.87 0.75 -6.68
N ASN A 89 6.54 0.33 -5.45
CA ASN A 89 6.22 -1.07 -5.15
C ASN A 89 4.84 -1.47 -5.70
N LEU A 90 3.84 -0.59 -5.57
CA LEU A 90 2.51 -0.83 -6.11
C LEU A 90 2.52 -0.94 -7.63
N GLU A 91 3.30 -0.09 -8.33
CA GLU A 91 3.44 -0.18 -9.78
C GLU A 91 4.01 -1.53 -10.22
N ARG A 92 5.07 -2.00 -9.56
CA ARG A 92 5.63 -3.35 -9.80
C ARG A 92 4.61 -4.44 -9.53
N LEU A 93 3.83 -4.32 -8.45
CA LEU A 93 2.79 -5.27 -8.10
C LEU A 93 1.69 -5.36 -9.17
N ILE A 94 1.26 -4.22 -9.71
CA ILE A 94 0.28 -4.15 -10.79
C ILE A 94 0.84 -4.78 -12.08
N GLN A 95 2.12 -4.53 -12.40
CA GLN A 95 2.78 -5.15 -13.55
C GLN A 95 2.85 -6.67 -13.42
N ASP A 96 3.23 -7.18 -12.24
CA ASP A 96 3.26 -8.61 -11.95
C ASP A 96 1.86 -9.24 -12.05
N GLU A 97 0.82 -8.55 -11.55
CA GLU A 97 -0.57 -9.01 -11.72
C GLU A 97 -0.96 -9.10 -13.20
N MET A 98 -0.59 -8.11 -14.00
CA MET A 98 -0.85 -8.11 -15.44
C MET A 98 -0.15 -9.28 -16.14
N GLN A 99 1.13 -9.53 -15.83
CA GLN A 99 1.88 -10.66 -16.39
C GLN A 99 1.23 -12.01 -16.04
N LEU A 100 0.79 -12.19 -14.80
CA LEU A 100 0.08 -13.40 -14.38
C LEU A 100 -1.26 -13.58 -15.11
N ASN A 101 -2.03 -12.50 -15.29
CA ASN A 101 -3.27 -12.53 -16.07
C ASN A 101 -3.00 -12.91 -17.53
N TRP A 102 -1.92 -12.40 -18.14
CA TRP A 102 -1.53 -12.76 -19.51
C TRP A 102 -1.19 -14.25 -19.62
N LYS A 103 -0.40 -14.76 -18.68
CA LYS A 103 -0.06 -16.19 -18.64
C LYS A 103 -1.30 -17.07 -18.46
N MET A 104 -2.23 -16.67 -17.59
CA MET A 104 -3.50 -17.38 -17.42
C MET A 104 -4.28 -17.45 -18.74
N ASN A 105 -4.33 -16.35 -19.50
CA ASN A 105 -4.99 -16.31 -20.79
C ASN A 105 -4.29 -17.19 -21.85
N GLU A 106 -2.96 -17.22 -21.86
CA GLU A 106 -2.18 -18.11 -22.73
C GLU A 106 -2.44 -19.60 -22.44
N ILE A 107 -2.53 -19.97 -21.16
CA ILE A 107 -2.88 -21.33 -20.75
C ILE A 107 -4.29 -21.69 -21.22
N ASN A 108 -5.27 -20.79 -21.03
CA ASN A 108 -6.65 -21.00 -21.52
C ASN A 108 -6.69 -21.21 -23.03
N GLN A 109 -6.00 -20.37 -23.81
CA GLN A 109 -5.93 -20.54 -25.27
C GLN A 109 -5.30 -21.87 -25.67
N THR A 110 -4.28 -22.31 -24.94
CA THR A 110 -3.64 -23.62 -25.18
C THR A 110 -4.60 -24.77 -24.88
N LEU A 111 -5.40 -24.67 -23.81
CA LEU A 111 -6.43 -25.66 -23.48
C LEU A 111 -7.50 -25.76 -24.57
N ASP A 112 -7.97 -24.62 -25.10
CA ASP A 112 -8.95 -24.59 -26.19
C ASP A 112 -8.41 -25.27 -27.47
N GLN A 113 -7.13 -25.01 -27.81
CA GLN A 113 -6.46 -25.65 -28.94
C GLN A 113 -6.34 -27.16 -28.76
N LEU A 114 -5.91 -27.61 -27.58
CA LEU A 114 -5.80 -29.03 -27.25
C LEU A 114 -7.16 -29.73 -27.25
N GLY A 115 -8.21 -29.07 -26.75
CA GLY A 115 -9.59 -29.58 -26.81
C GLY A 115 -10.06 -29.78 -28.25
N THR A 116 -9.79 -28.80 -29.12
CA THR A 116 -10.09 -28.90 -30.56
C THR A 116 -9.31 -30.04 -31.23
N GLU A 117 -8.03 -30.21 -30.89
CA GLU A 117 -7.20 -31.33 -31.39
C GLU A 117 -7.76 -32.68 -30.93
N GLN A 118 -8.17 -32.78 -29.66
CA GLN A 118 -8.76 -33.99 -29.11
C GLN A 118 -10.05 -34.38 -29.84
N ASP A 119 -10.99 -33.44 -30.00
CA ASP A 119 -12.26 -33.67 -30.70
C ASP A 119 -12.04 -34.17 -32.14
N SER A 120 -11.08 -33.56 -32.84
CA SER A 120 -10.67 -33.96 -34.20
C SER A 120 -10.12 -35.38 -34.23
N ASN A 121 -9.21 -35.70 -33.31
CA ASN A 121 -8.60 -37.03 -33.20
C ASN A 121 -9.64 -38.11 -32.85
N GLU A 122 -10.59 -37.83 -31.97
CA GLU A 122 -11.68 -38.73 -31.64
C GLU A 122 -12.63 -38.96 -32.82
N LYS A 123 -12.94 -37.92 -33.59
CA LYS A 123 -13.76 -38.03 -34.80
C LYS A 123 -13.10 -38.93 -35.85
N LEU A 124 -11.81 -38.74 -36.09
CA LEU A 124 -11.02 -39.57 -37.00
C LEU A 124 -10.95 -41.03 -36.51
N LEU A 125 -10.73 -41.25 -35.21
CA LEU A 125 -10.73 -42.59 -34.63
C LEU A 125 -12.07 -43.30 -34.88
N ARG A 126 -13.20 -42.62 -34.63
CA ARG A 126 -14.55 -43.16 -34.88
C ARG A 126 -14.76 -43.53 -36.34
N GLU A 127 -14.24 -42.73 -37.27
CA GLU A 127 -14.31 -43.01 -38.71
C GLU A 127 -13.51 -44.27 -39.10
N TYR A 128 -12.25 -44.36 -38.68
CA TYR A 128 -11.41 -45.53 -38.98
C TYR A 128 -11.94 -46.82 -38.35
N GLN A 129 -12.50 -46.75 -37.14
CA GLN A 129 -13.15 -47.89 -36.50
C GLN A 129 -14.39 -48.36 -37.27
N ARG A 130 -15.20 -47.44 -37.79
CA ARG A 130 -16.36 -47.76 -38.63
C ARG A 130 -15.92 -48.51 -39.89
N ILE A 131 -14.88 -48.05 -40.58
CA ILE A 131 -14.34 -48.70 -41.79
C ILE A 131 -13.85 -50.12 -41.49
N THR A 132 -13.25 -50.37 -40.32
CA THR A 132 -12.81 -51.72 -39.92
C THR A 132 -13.94 -52.67 -39.49
N GLY A 133 -15.13 -52.15 -39.17
CA GLY A 133 -16.30 -52.93 -38.73
C GLY A 133 -17.24 -53.38 -39.87
N VAL A 134 -17.15 -52.76 -41.05
CA VAL A 134 -17.94 -53.17 -42.23
C VAL A 134 -17.23 -54.33 -42.93
N GLY A 135 -17.65 -55.57 -42.64
CA GLY A 135 -17.13 -56.77 -43.27
C GLY A 135 -17.30 -56.72 -44.78
N THR A 136 -16.20 -56.86 -45.54
CA THR A 136 -16.24 -56.84 -47.01
C THR A 136 -15.36 -57.96 -47.60
N GLY A 137 -15.97 -58.80 -48.44
CA GLY A 137 -15.35 -60.00 -49.01
C GLY A 137 -14.58 -59.76 -50.31
N LEU A 138 -13.38 -59.15 -50.24
CA LEU A 138 -12.43 -59.06 -51.38
C LEU A 138 -10.97 -59.28 -50.95
N PHE A 139 -10.53 -60.54 -50.94
CA PHE A 139 -9.55 -61.10 -49.99
C PHE A 139 -8.07 -60.63 -50.05
N ASN A 140 -7.56 -59.94 -51.08
CA ASN A 140 -6.12 -59.56 -51.13
C ASN A 140 -5.83 -58.05 -51.14
N ILE A 141 -6.65 -57.23 -51.79
CA ILE A 141 -6.56 -55.76 -51.69
C ILE A 141 -7.05 -55.30 -50.29
N LEU A 142 -7.97 -56.08 -49.66
CA LEU A 142 -8.44 -55.81 -48.30
C LEU A 142 -7.36 -55.92 -47.23
N ILE A 143 -6.43 -56.88 -47.31
CA ILE A 143 -5.52 -57.16 -46.19
C ILE A 143 -4.56 -55.98 -45.97
N ILE A 144 -4.04 -55.38 -47.04
CA ILE A 144 -3.18 -54.20 -46.97
C ILE A 144 -3.97 -53.00 -46.44
N GLY A 145 -5.19 -52.78 -46.95
CA GLY A 145 -6.08 -51.69 -46.48
C GLY A 145 -6.49 -51.84 -45.01
N TRP A 146 -6.77 -53.07 -44.58
CA TRP A 146 -7.15 -53.42 -43.20
C TRP A 146 -5.99 -53.21 -42.23
N ASN A 147 -4.79 -53.68 -42.57
CA ASN A 147 -3.58 -53.46 -41.77
C ASN A 147 -3.24 -51.97 -41.64
N ASN A 148 -3.44 -51.18 -42.70
CA ASN A 148 -3.25 -49.73 -42.66
C ASN A 148 -4.25 -49.03 -41.72
N ASN A 149 -5.54 -49.38 -41.80
CA ASN A 149 -6.55 -48.81 -40.90
C ASN A 149 -6.34 -49.21 -39.45
N LYS A 150 -5.91 -50.45 -39.18
CA LYS A 150 -5.56 -50.90 -37.83
C LYS A 150 -4.40 -50.07 -37.25
N ARG A 151 -3.37 -49.77 -38.04
CA ARG A 151 -2.27 -48.86 -37.63
C ARG A 151 -2.79 -47.46 -37.32
N LYS A 152 -3.69 -46.92 -38.15
CA LYS A 152 -4.31 -45.60 -37.90
C LYS A 152 -5.14 -45.58 -36.62
N VAL A 153 -5.91 -46.64 -36.32
CA VAL A 153 -6.66 -46.76 -35.06
C VAL A 153 -5.70 -46.73 -33.86
N THR A 154 -4.61 -47.51 -33.89
CA THR A 154 -3.60 -47.49 -32.82
C THR A 154 -2.95 -46.11 -32.70
N TYR A 155 -2.63 -45.46 -33.81
CA TYR A 155 -2.05 -44.12 -33.85
C TYR A 155 -2.97 -43.07 -33.21
N TYR A 156 -4.24 -43.00 -33.62
CA TYR A 156 -5.17 -42.01 -33.07
C TYR A 156 -5.51 -42.28 -31.60
N LYS A 157 -5.58 -43.55 -31.17
CA LYS A 157 -5.66 -43.87 -29.73
C LYS A 157 -4.47 -43.32 -28.94
N SER A 158 -3.26 -43.52 -29.44
CA SER A 158 -2.05 -43.00 -28.80
C SER A 158 -2.04 -41.47 -28.74
N LYS A 159 -2.52 -40.81 -29.81
CA LYS A 159 -2.64 -39.34 -29.86
C LYS A 159 -3.65 -38.82 -28.84
N ILE A 160 -4.84 -39.41 -28.77
CA ILE A 160 -5.87 -39.04 -27.78
C ILE A 160 -5.30 -39.18 -26.36
N SER A 161 -4.69 -40.32 -26.02
CA SER A 161 -4.09 -40.52 -24.69
C SER A 161 -2.90 -39.58 -24.39
N GLN A 162 -2.27 -39.00 -25.41
CA GLN A 162 -1.26 -37.97 -25.21
C GLN A 162 -1.91 -36.61 -24.95
N THR A 163 -2.90 -36.24 -25.76
CA THR A 163 -3.65 -34.98 -25.62
C THR A 163 -4.39 -34.91 -24.29
N GLU A 164 -5.03 -36.00 -23.85
CA GLU A 164 -5.69 -36.09 -22.53
C GLU A 164 -4.72 -35.80 -21.38
N ARG A 165 -3.49 -36.34 -21.45
CA ARG A 165 -2.46 -36.07 -20.44
C ARG A 165 -2.01 -34.61 -20.46
N HIS A 166 -1.84 -34.02 -21.64
CA HIS A 166 -1.48 -32.61 -21.77
C HIS A 166 -2.60 -31.68 -21.26
N LEU A 167 -3.86 -32.00 -21.55
CA LEU A 167 -5.01 -31.27 -21.02
C LEU A 167 -5.04 -31.31 -19.49
N SER A 168 -4.92 -32.49 -18.90
CA SER A 168 -4.89 -32.64 -17.44
C SER A 168 -3.76 -31.82 -16.81
N GLN A 169 -2.56 -31.85 -17.39
CA GLN A 169 -1.42 -31.08 -16.88
C GLN A 169 -1.65 -29.57 -17.00
N LYS A 170 -2.24 -29.11 -18.11
CA LYS A 170 -2.51 -27.68 -18.34
C LYS A 170 -3.68 -27.17 -17.49
N ASP A 171 -4.67 -28.01 -17.20
CA ASP A 171 -5.78 -27.68 -16.29
C ASP A 171 -5.28 -27.48 -14.85
N ASP A 172 -4.37 -28.35 -14.39
CA ASP A 172 -3.70 -28.18 -13.09
C ASP A 172 -2.89 -26.87 -13.05
N GLU A 173 -2.14 -26.56 -14.12
CA GLU A 173 -1.38 -25.30 -14.23
C GLU A 173 -2.30 -24.07 -14.25
N LEU A 174 -3.43 -24.15 -14.94
CA LEU A 174 -4.45 -23.09 -14.98
C LEU A 174 -4.99 -22.82 -13.59
N LYS A 175 -5.38 -23.88 -12.86
CA LYS A 175 -5.92 -23.78 -11.51
C LYS A 175 -4.91 -23.12 -10.56
N GLN A 176 -3.66 -23.54 -10.60
CA GLN A 176 -2.61 -22.92 -9.79
C GLN A 176 -2.42 -21.43 -10.13
N THR A 177 -2.37 -21.11 -11.43
CA THR A 177 -2.17 -19.73 -11.90
C THR A 177 -3.36 -18.85 -11.51
N HIS A 178 -4.58 -19.38 -11.59
CA HIS A 178 -5.79 -18.67 -11.16
C HIS A 178 -5.75 -18.33 -9.67
N GLU A 179 -5.34 -19.27 -8.82
CA GLU A 179 -5.15 -19.01 -7.38
C GLU A 179 -4.08 -17.94 -7.11
N GLU A 180 -3.02 -17.89 -7.92
CA GLU A 180 -1.99 -16.85 -7.86
C GLU A 180 -2.55 -15.47 -8.22
N VAL A 181 -3.28 -15.35 -9.33
CA VAL A 181 -3.94 -14.10 -9.74
C VAL A 181 -4.89 -13.59 -8.66
N GLN A 182 -5.70 -14.46 -8.04
CA GLN A 182 -6.63 -14.06 -6.98
C GLN A 182 -5.92 -13.54 -5.73
N LYS A 183 -4.82 -14.18 -5.33
CA LYS A 183 -3.99 -13.69 -4.20
C LYS A 183 -3.37 -12.33 -4.53
N MET A 184 -2.89 -12.17 -5.76
CA MET A 184 -2.26 -10.94 -6.21
C MET A 184 -3.25 -9.76 -6.23
N ARG A 185 -4.47 -9.97 -6.76
CA ARG A 185 -5.53 -8.96 -6.74
C ARG A 185 -5.85 -8.44 -5.36
N LYS A 186 -6.02 -9.35 -4.40
CA LYS A 186 -6.27 -8.98 -3.00
C LYS A 186 -5.12 -8.17 -2.40
N LEU A 187 -3.88 -8.48 -2.78
CA LEU A 187 -2.72 -7.73 -2.33
C LEU A 187 -2.68 -6.33 -2.96
N VAL A 188 -2.96 -6.20 -4.27
CA VAL A 188 -3.06 -4.91 -4.97
C VAL A 188 -4.12 -4.02 -4.34
N GLU A 189 -5.31 -4.57 -4.08
CA GLU A 189 -6.41 -3.85 -3.42
C GLU A 189 -5.97 -3.34 -2.04
N PHE A 190 -5.42 -4.22 -1.20
CA PHE A 190 -4.94 -3.85 0.13
C PHE A 190 -3.86 -2.76 0.10
N VAL A 191 -2.86 -2.88 -0.79
CA VAL A 191 -1.77 -1.91 -0.91
C VAL A 191 -2.28 -0.56 -1.43
N THR A 192 -3.27 -0.57 -2.32
CA THR A 192 -3.91 0.66 -2.83
C THR A 192 -4.67 1.39 -1.73
N GLU A 193 -5.49 0.68 -0.95
CA GLU A 193 -6.18 1.28 0.21
C GLU A 193 -5.21 1.87 1.21
N PHE A 194 -4.10 1.17 1.42
CA PHE A 194 -3.04 1.61 2.32
C PHE A 194 -2.33 2.88 1.81
N GLN A 195 -2.00 2.93 0.52
CA GLN A 195 -1.38 4.09 -0.14
C GLN A 195 -2.22 5.36 0.03
N GLU A 196 -3.54 5.26 -0.10
CA GLU A 196 -4.43 6.41 0.10
C GLU A 196 -4.36 6.95 1.53
N LYS A 197 -4.29 6.07 2.54
CA LYS A 197 -4.11 6.50 3.93
C LYS A 197 -2.75 7.17 4.16
N VAL A 198 -1.67 6.66 3.56
CA VAL A 198 -0.34 7.28 3.66
C VAL A 198 -0.33 8.64 2.95
N ARG A 199 -0.92 8.76 1.77
CA ARG A 199 -1.05 10.03 1.03
C ARG A 199 -1.81 11.08 1.83
N SER A 200 -2.88 10.67 2.50
CA SER A 200 -3.61 11.53 3.45
C SER A 200 -2.71 12.02 4.60
N ALA A 201 -1.96 11.11 5.21
CA ALA A 201 -1.03 11.45 6.30
C ALA A 201 0.09 12.42 5.85
N VAL A 202 0.70 12.19 4.68
CA VAL A 202 1.70 13.09 4.09
C VAL A 202 1.13 14.50 3.91
N ASN A 203 -0.06 14.61 3.33
CA ASN A 203 -0.72 15.90 3.13
C ASN A 203 -0.98 16.64 4.45
N LEU A 204 -1.45 15.93 5.49
CA LEU A 204 -1.67 16.51 6.80
C LEU A 204 -0.36 16.96 7.49
N LEU A 205 0.72 16.20 7.34
CA LEU A 205 2.05 16.58 7.82
C LEU A 205 2.57 17.83 7.11
N GLY A 206 2.36 17.96 5.80
CA GLY A 206 2.68 19.17 5.05
C GLY A 206 1.90 20.40 5.52
N ILE A 207 0.61 20.23 5.83
CA ILE A 207 -0.20 21.31 6.45
C ILE A 207 0.40 21.71 7.80
N LEU A 208 0.76 20.74 8.66
CA LEU A 208 1.35 21.00 9.97
C LEU A 208 2.67 21.74 9.89
N SER A 209 3.61 21.20 9.10
CA SER A 209 4.92 21.79 8.82
C SER A 209 4.76 23.24 8.31
N GLY A 210 3.84 23.44 7.36
CA GLY A 210 3.47 24.75 6.81
C GLY A 210 2.95 25.75 7.84
N LYS A 211 2.11 25.31 8.78
CA LYS A 211 1.60 26.20 9.85
C LYS A 211 2.68 26.59 10.83
N VAL A 212 3.53 25.65 11.23
CA VAL A 212 4.60 25.93 12.18
C VAL A 212 5.68 26.82 11.56
N ILE A 213 6.02 26.69 10.27
CA ILE A 213 6.96 27.62 9.63
C ILE A 213 6.40 29.05 9.52
N VAL A 214 5.10 29.21 9.29
CA VAL A 214 4.47 30.55 9.31
C VAL A 214 4.60 31.18 10.70
N ALA A 215 4.35 30.40 11.76
CA ALA A 215 4.51 30.88 13.13
C ALA A 215 5.98 31.13 13.52
N GLU A 216 6.89 30.29 13.06
CA GLU A 216 8.34 30.51 13.15
C GLU A 216 8.69 31.90 12.60
N HIS A 217 8.17 32.25 11.43
CA HIS A 217 8.46 33.54 10.83
C HIS A 217 7.81 34.69 11.61
N GLN A 218 6.55 34.54 12.02
CA GLN A 218 5.82 35.58 12.76
C GLN A 218 6.47 35.89 14.12
N THR A 219 6.95 34.85 14.82
CA THR A 219 7.52 34.97 16.16
C THR A 219 8.95 35.51 16.20
N ARG A 220 9.61 35.76 15.05
CA ARG A 220 10.97 36.35 14.98
C ARG A 220 11.10 37.76 15.56
N ARG A 221 9.98 38.49 15.69
CA ARG A 221 10.00 39.87 16.19
C ARG A 221 9.20 40.05 17.46
N PHE A 222 8.04 39.41 17.56
CA PHE A 222 7.16 39.48 18.72
C PHE A 222 6.32 38.19 18.78
N ILE A 223 5.93 37.78 19.99
CA ILE A 223 5.05 36.63 20.18
C ILE A 223 3.68 37.16 20.59
N LEU A 224 2.69 37.04 19.71
CA LEU A 224 1.30 37.33 20.04
C LEU A 224 0.64 36.05 20.51
N GLN A 225 0.30 35.97 21.80
CA GLN A 225 -0.31 34.78 22.41
C GLN A 225 -1.56 34.31 21.64
N GLU A 226 -2.44 35.24 21.23
CA GLU A 226 -3.63 34.92 20.43
C GLU A 226 -3.29 34.19 19.10
N HIS A 227 -2.22 34.63 18.43
CA HIS A 227 -1.79 34.00 17.17
C HIS A 227 -1.19 32.61 17.42
N VAL A 228 -0.47 32.44 18.54
CA VAL A 228 0.07 31.15 18.93
C VAL A 228 -1.05 30.18 19.31
N ILE A 229 -2.04 30.61 20.10
CA ILE A 229 -3.20 29.79 20.49
C ILE A 229 -3.94 29.29 19.24
N LYS A 230 -4.24 30.19 18.30
CA LYS A 230 -4.91 29.83 17.05
C LYS A 230 -4.09 28.86 16.20
N MET A 231 -2.78 29.06 16.13
CA MET A 231 -1.88 28.12 15.45
C MET A 231 -1.91 26.75 16.14
N MET A 232 -1.87 26.69 17.47
CA MET A 232 -1.92 25.43 18.21
C MET A 232 -3.26 24.70 18.00
N GLU A 233 -4.39 25.41 17.99
CA GLU A 233 -5.70 24.83 17.65
C GLU A 233 -5.71 24.20 16.26
N ASP A 234 -5.19 24.95 15.30
CA ASP A 234 -5.07 24.52 13.92
C ASP A 234 -4.17 23.29 13.75
N VAL A 235 -3.05 23.26 14.49
CA VAL A 235 -2.12 22.13 14.53
C VAL A 235 -2.78 20.92 15.20
N MET A 236 -3.45 21.10 16.33
CA MET A 236 -4.16 20.01 17.01
C MET A 236 -5.25 19.40 16.14
N LYS A 237 -6.02 20.22 15.43
CA LYS A 237 -7.04 19.73 14.50
C LYS A 237 -6.45 18.86 13.39
N ALA A 238 -5.30 19.26 12.84
CA ALA A 238 -4.60 18.47 11.84
C ALA A 238 -4.04 17.17 12.44
N ILE A 239 -3.50 17.21 13.66
CA ILE A 239 -3.02 16.01 14.36
C ILE A 239 -4.16 15.05 14.70
N GLU A 240 -5.33 15.54 15.13
CA GLU A 240 -6.52 14.70 15.39
C GLU A 240 -6.90 13.92 14.12
N GLN A 241 -6.88 14.58 12.95
CA GLN A 241 -7.11 13.94 11.64
C GLN A 241 -6.03 12.90 11.31
N ILE A 242 -4.77 13.16 11.66
CA ILE A 242 -3.67 12.19 11.49
C ILE A 242 -3.90 10.97 12.38
N THR A 243 -4.25 11.15 13.66
CA THR A 243 -4.46 10.02 14.59
C THR A 243 -5.70 9.18 14.30
N GLY A 244 -6.68 9.73 13.58
CA GLY A 244 -7.77 8.95 13.00
C GLY A 244 -7.31 7.95 11.95
N ASN A 245 -6.09 8.11 11.41
CA ASN A 245 -5.45 7.09 10.59
C ASN A 245 -4.71 6.11 11.51
N GLU A 246 -5.25 4.90 11.66
CA GLU A 246 -4.70 3.77 12.44
C GLU A 246 -3.19 3.51 12.20
N LEU A 247 -2.70 3.94 11.04
CA LEU A 247 -1.32 3.90 10.60
C LEU A 247 -0.30 4.57 11.53
N LEU A 248 -0.68 5.64 12.22
CA LEU A 248 0.23 6.46 13.03
C LEU A 248 -0.08 6.38 14.52
N TYR A 249 -0.94 5.44 14.91
CA TYR A 249 -1.38 5.26 16.28
C TYR A 249 -0.34 4.46 17.10
N GLY A 250 0.61 5.18 17.71
CA GLY A 250 1.50 4.63 18.75
C GLY A 250 0.95 4.90 20.15
N ASN A 251 1.17 3.98 21.10
CA ASN A 251 0.61 4.02 22.47
C ASN A 251 0.83 5.33 23.27
N ASP A 252 1.76 6.21 22.88
CA ASP A 252 2.05 7.47 23.58
C ASP A 252 1.56 8.73 22.86
N LEU A 253 1.26 8.65 21.56
CA LEU A 253 0.90 9.83 20.77
C LEU A 253 -0.42 10.47 21.23
N PRO A 254 -1.50 9.70 21.51
CA PRO A 254 -2.75 10.27 22.03
C PRO A 254 -2.57 11.00 23.36
N ARG A 255 -1.70 10.48 24.24
CA ARG A 255 -1.41 11.12 25.52
C ARG A 255 -0.74 12.48 25.32
N LEU A 256 0.27 12.56 24.44
CA LEU A 256 0.95 13.83 24.13
C LEU A 256 0.00 14.86 23.53
N ILE A 257 -0.89 14.44 22.64
CA ILE A 257 -1.89 15.32 22.02
C ILE A 257 -2.85 15.87 23.07
N ASN A 258 -3.35 15.03 23.97
CA ASN A 258 -4.24 15.46 25.05
C ASN A 258 -3.53 16.45 25.98
N GLN A 259 -2.27 16.21 26.34
CA GLN A 259 -1.48 17.15 27.14
C GLN A 259 -1.33 18.51 26.47
N MET A 260 -1.01 18.51 25.17
CA MET A 260 -0.92 19.73 24.37
C MET A 260 -2.26 20.49 24.33
N LYS A 261 -3.37 19.76 24.22
CA LYS A 261 -4.72 20.31 24.22
C LYS A 261 -5.08 20.98 25.54
N ASP A 262 -4.80 20.30 26.64
CA ASP A 262 -5.02 20.84 27.99
C ASP A 262 -4.20 22.12 28.21
N ASN A 263 -2.93 22.13 27.79
CA ASN A 263 -2.05 23.29 27.92
C ASN A 263 -2.49 24.46 27.03
N ASN A 264 -2.90 24.21 25.79
CA ASN A 264 -3.40 25.27 24.92
C ASN A 264 -4.70 25.88 25.45
N GLN A 265 -5.59 25.06 26.01
CA GLN A 265 -6.84 25.52 26.63
C GLN A 265 -6.59 26.33 27.91
N HIS A 266 -5.60 25.92 28.70
CA HIS A 266 -5.16 26.70 29.86
C HIS A 266 -4.61 28.07 29.44
N LEU A 267 -3.73 28.10 28.43
CA LEU A 267 -3.18 29.34 27.87
C LEU A 267 -4.30 30.28 27.37
N ALA A 268 -5.29 29.75 26.65
CA ALA A 268 -6.43 30.53 26.18
C ALA A 268 -7.25 31.15 27.33
N THR A 269 -7.39 30.42 28.44
CA THR A 269 -8.11 30.90 29.63
C THR A 269 -7.38 32.06 30.30
N ILE A 270 -6.04 31.98 30.40
CA ILE A 270 -5.21 33.06 30.95
C ILE A 270 -5.37 34.32 30.09
N CYS A 271 -5.20 34.22 28.76
CA CYS A 271 -5.37 35.35 27.85
C CYS A 271 -6.77 35.99 27.93
N ALA A 272 -7.83 35.19 28.12
CA ALA A 272 -9.19 35.72 28.26
C ALA A 272 -9.37 36.49 29.59
N SER A 273 -8.76 36.02 30.68
CA SER A 273 -8.87 36.64 32.00
C SER A 273 -8.15 38.00 32.10
N GLU A 274 -7.00 38.13 31.43
CA GLU A 274 -6.23 39.39 31.36
C GLU A 274 -6.97 40.46 30.56
N ASN A 275 -7.67 40.08 29.49
CA ASN A 275 -8.49 40.99 28.69
C ASN A 275 -9.78 41.46 29.40
N SER A 276 -10.26 40.72 30.39
CA SER A 276 -11.45 41.07 31.18
C SER A 276 -11.16 41.90 32.44
N SER A 277 -9.88 42.10 32.76
CA SER A 277 -9.41 42.81 33.96
C SER A 277 -8.84 44.22 33.65
N ASN A 278 -8.88 44.65 32.38
CA ASN A 278 -8.45 45.96 31.90
C ASN A 278 -9.62 46.86 31.52
#